data_AF-A0A971GJZ4-F1
#
_entry.id   AF-A0A971GJZ4-F1
#
_cell.length_a   1.000
_cell.length_b   1.000
_cell.length_c   1.000
_cell.angle_alpha   90.00
_cell.angle_beta   90.00
_cell.angle_gamma   90.00
#
_symmetry.space_group_name_H-M   'P 1'
#
loop_
_entity.id
_entity.type
_entity.pdbx_description
1 polymer ?
#
loop_
_entity_poly.entity_id
_entity_poly.type
_entity_poly.pdbx_seq_one_letter_code
_entity_poly.pdbx_strand_id
1 'polypeptide(L)'
;MNKKDISDELIVRNVQQGRTEYFSMIVERYRNRIYGIGMRFFYNHDDSADFTQEVFLRAYDRIHSYREIAPFRFWLAKLAYNLGINMKK
;
A
#
# COMPACT_ATOMS: atom_id res chain seq x y z
N MET A 1 -10.69 -17.25 -12.59
CA MET A 1 -10.80 -16.88 -11.16
C MET A 1 -11.14 -15.40 -11.06
N ASN A 2 -12.18 -15.03 -10.33
CA ASN A 2 -12.58 -13.63 -10.16
C ASN A 2 -11.51 -12.93 -9.29
N LYS A 3 -10.80 -11.94 -9.82
CA LYS A 3 -9.67 -11.26 -9.14
C LYS A 3 -10.08 -10.58 -7.80
N LYS A 4 -11.39 -10.45 -7.52
CA LYS A 4 -11.93 -9.83 -6.30
C LYS A 4 -11.95 -10.75 -5.06
N ASP A 5 -11.89 -12.07 -5.21
CA ASP A 5 -12.09 -13.00 -4.07
C ASP A 5 -10.80 -13.48 -3.40
N ILE A 6 -9.63 -13.11 -3.93
CA ILE A 6 -8.33 -13.47 -3.33
C ILE A 6 -8.10 -12.57 -2.11
N SER A 7 -7.73 -13.12 -0.95
CA SER A 7 -7.39 -12.31 0.23
C SER A 7 -6.12 -11.49 0.01
N ASP A 8 -5.99 -10.38 0.75
CA ASP A 8 -4.79 -9.54 0.67
C ASP A 8 -3.55 -10.33 1.11
N GLU A 9 -3.68 -11.14 2.15
CA GLU A 9 -2.62 -12.00 2.67
C GLU A 9 -2.13 -12.97 1.59
N LEU A 10 -3.04 -13.60 0.83
CA LEU A 10 -2.65 -14.51 -0.24
C LEU A 10 -1.96 -13.77 -1.39
N ILE A 11 -2.44 -12.58 -1.77
CA ILE A 11 -1.78 -11.75 -2.78
C ILE A 11 -0.36 -11.41 -2.33
N VAL A 12 -0.19 -10.96 -1.09
CA VAL A 12 1.11 -10.58 -0.53
C VAL A 12 2.06 -11.78 -0.46
N ARG A 13 1.60 -12.97 -0.04
CA ARG A 13 2.41 -14.19 -0.07
C ARG A 13 2.91 -14.51 -1.48
N ASN A 14 2.06 -14.38 -2.50
CA ASN A 14 2.48 -14.61 -3.89
C ASN A 14 3.56 -13.61 -4.32
N VAL A 15 3.40 -12.34 -3.97
CA VAL A 15 4.42 -11.30 -4.24
C VAL A 15 5.73 -11.63 -3.52
N GLN A 16 5.68 -12.04 -2.24
CA GLN A 16 6.85 -12.47 -1.48
C GLN A 16 7.53 -13.73 -2.06
N GLN A 17 6.82 -14.54 -2.86
CA GLN A 17 7.36 -15.70 -3.57
C GLN A 17 7.88 -15.35 -4.98
N GLY A 18 7.95 -14.06 -5.33
CA GLY A 18 8.46 -13.59 -6.62
C GLY A 18 7.40 -13.40 -7.71
N ARG A 19 6.12 -13.66 -7.42
CA ARG A 19 5.00 -13.37 -8.33
C ARG A 19 4.58 -11.91 -8.21
N THR A 20 5.45 -11.03 -8.67
CA THR A 20 5.36 -9.57 -8.51
C THR A 20 4.12 -8.97 -9.19
N GLU A 21 3.58 -9.63 -10.22
CA GLU A 21 2.39 -9.21 -10.96
C GLU A 21 1.14 -9.09 -10.07
N TYR A 22 1.09 -9.87 -8.98
CA TYR A 22 0.00 -9.84 -8.00
C TYR A 22 -0.05 -8.53 -7.21
N PHE A 23 1.06 -7.78 -7.12
CA PHE A 23 1.08 -6.53 -6.37
C PHE A 23 0.15 -5.46 -6.97
N SER A 24 -0.07 -5.49 -8.29
CA SER A 24 -1.06 -4.63 -8.97
C SER A 24 -2.46 -4.74 -8.35
N MET A 25 -2.82 -5.90 -7.81
CA MET A 25 -4.10 -6.11 -7.13
C MET A 25 -4.17 -5.37 -5.79
N ILE A 26 -3.05 -5.29 -5.06
CA ILE A 26 -2.95 -4.46 -3.84
C ILE A 26 -3.10 -2.99 -4.21
N VAL A 27 -2.37 -2.53 -5.23
CA VAL A 27 -2.44 -1.14 -5.68
C VAL A 27 -3.88 -0.77 -6.03
N GLU A 28 -4.54 -1.55 -6.87
CA GLU A 28 -5.91 -1.26 -7.29
C GLU A 28 -6.91 -1.25 -6.11
N ARG A 29 -6.78 -2.19 -5.16
CA ARG A 29 -7.65 -2.24 -3.98
C ARG A 29 -7.47 -1.05 -3.04
N TYR A 30 -6.23 -0.58 -2.88
CA TYR A 30 -5.89 0.37 -1.84
C TYR A 30 -5.68 1.80 -2.34
N ARG A 31 -5.55 2.04 -3.65
CA ARG A 31 -5.19 3.35 -4.20
C ARG A 31 -6.06 4.49 -3.68
N ASN A 32 -7.38 4.33 -3.69
CA ASN A 32 -8.31 5.38 -3.27
C ASN A 32 -8.19 5.67 -1.76
N ARG A 33 -7.93 4.62 -0.97
CA ARG A 33 -7.75 4.75 0.48
C ARG A 33 -6.46 5.47 0.82
N ILE A 34 -5.35 5.11 0.17
CA ILE A 34 -4.05 5.74 0.38
C ILE A 34 -4.07 7.19 -0.13
N TYR A 35 -4.68 7.44 -1.28
CA TYR A 35 -4.92 8.78 -1.80
C TYR A 35 -5.72 9.64 -0.81
N GLY A 36 -6.78 9.09 -0.22
CA GLY A 36 -7.55 9.77 0.83
C GLY A 36 -6.79 9.98 2.15
N ILE A 37 -5.66 9.29 2.38
CA ILE A 37 -4.72 9.63 3.46
C ILE A 37 -3.84 10.81 3.02
N GLY A 38 -3.27 10.76 1.81
CA GLY A 38 -2.49 11.84 1.23
C GLY A 38 -3.21 13.18 1.25
N MET A 39 -4.49 13.20 0.84
CA MET A 39 -5.32 14.41 0.85
C MET A 39 -5.45 15.05 2.24
N ARG A 40 -5.36 14.27 3.34
CA ARG A 40 -5.39 14.79 4.71
C ARG A 40 -4.05 15.36 5.17
N PHE A 41 -2.95 14.94 4.54
CA PHE A 41 -1.61 15.43 4.86
C PHE A 41 -1.24 16.68 4.05
N PHE A 42 -1.51 16.66 2.74
CA PHE A 42 -0.96 17.65 1.79
C PHE A 42 -1.99 18.63 1.22
N TYR A 43 -3.30 18.35 1.35
CA TYR A 43 -4.39 19.23 0.92
C TYR A 43 -4.40 19.65 -0.55
N ASN A 44 -3.63 18.99 -1.41
CA ASN A 44 -3.63 19.20 -2.85
C ASN A 44 -3.50 17.87 -3.60
N HIS A 45 -3.92 17.86 -4.86
CA HIS A 45 -4.01 16.65 -5.68
C HIS A 45 -2.63 16.09 -6.07
N ASP A 46 -1.70 16.96 -6.45
CA ASP A 46 -0.40 16.57 -6.99
C ASP A 46 0.45 15.87 -5.93
N ASP A 47 0.65 16.51 -4.77
CA ASP A 47 1.41 15.93 -3.65
C ASP A 47 0.72 14.67 -3.10
N SER A 48 -0.62 14.61 -3.14
CA SER A 48 -1.36 13.43 -2.69
C SER A 48 -1.19 12.25 -3.65
N ALA A 49 -1.11 12.52 -4.96
CA ALA A 49 -0.83 11.51 -5.97
C ALA A 49 0.60 10.99 -5.84
N ASP A 50 1.58 11.88 -5.67
CA ASP A 50 2.99 11.51 -5.48
C ASP A 50 3.21 10.73 -4.20
N PHE A 51 2.62 11.17 -3.09
CA PHE A 51 2.60 10.42 -1.83
C PHE A 51 2.00 9.03 -2.01
N THR A 52 0.88 8.91 -2.74
CA THR A 52 0.23 7.61 -2.95
C THR A 52 1.15 6.65 -3.68
N GLN A 53 1.85 7.14 -4.71
CA GLN A 53 2.83 6.33 -5.43
C GLN A 53 3.98 5.90 -4.51
N GLU A 54 4.56 6.83 -3.76
CA GLU A 54 5.67 6.56 -2.84
C GLU A 54 5.28 5.54 -1.75
N VAL A 55 4.04 5.58 -1.24
CA VAL A 55 3.52 4.56 -0.31
C VAL A 55 3.59 3.17 -0.93
N PHE A 56 3.14 3.00 -2.18
CA PHE A 56 3.14 1.69 -2.82
C PHE A 56 4.54 1.20 -3.20
N LEU A 57 5.44 2.10 -3.64
CA LEU A 57 6.84 1.77 -3.87
C LEU A 57 7.49 1.24 -2.58
N ARG A 58 7.34 1.96 -1.46
CA ARG A 58 7.86 1.51 -0.16
C ARG A 58 7.18 0.26 0.36
N ALA A 59 5.89 0.08 0.11
CA ALA A 59 5.17 -1.12 0.48
C ALA A 59 5.72 -2.35 -0.28
N TYR A 60 6.03 -2.18 -1.57
CA TYR A 60 6.65 -3.21 -2.40
C TYR A 60 8.06 -3.55 -1.90
N ASP A 61 8.92 -2.55 -1.69
CA ASP A 61 10.29 -2.75 -1.20
C ASP A 61 10.33 -3.46 0.15
N ARG A 62 9.36 -3.15 1.02
CA ARG A 62 9.26 -3.71 2.37
C ARG A 62 8.35 -4.92 2.46
N ILE A 63 7.86 -5.45 1.34
CA ILE A 63 6.82 -6.49 1.35
C ILE A 63 7.26 -7.75 2.11
N HIS A 64 8.55 -8.12 2.03
CA HIS A 64 9.11 -9.27 2.75
C HIS A 64 9.20 -9.07 4.27
N SER A 65 9.04 -7.84 4.77
CA SER A 65 8.96 -7.56 6.21
C SER A 65 7.57 -7.83 6.80
N TYR A 66 6.54 -7.99 5.95
CA TYR A 66 5.21 -8.34 6.40
C TYR A 66 5.16 -9.82 6.83
N ARG A 67 4.77 -10.06 8.08
CA ARG A 67 4.76 -11.39 8.73
C ARG A 67 3.37 -11.88 9.13
N GLU A 68 2.30 -11.28 8.61
CA GLU A 68 0.90 -11.65 8.93
C GLU A 68 0.50 -11.61 10.41
N ILE A 69 1.26 -10.89 11.24
CA ILE A 69 0.94 -10.67 12.66
C ILE A 69 -0.34 -9.81 12.80
N ALA A 70 -0.66 -9.03 11.76
CA ALA A 70 -1.89 -8.26 11.64
C ALA A 70 -2.37 -8.23 10.18
N PRO A 71 -3.67 -7.99 9.92
CA PRO A 71 -4.19 -7.82 8.57
C PRO A 71 -3.38 -6.82 7.73
N PHE A 72 -3.13 -7.14 6.46
CA PHE A 72 -2.24 -6.36 5.60
C PHE A 72 -2.66 -4.88 5.51
N ARG A 73 -3.98 -4.62 5.51
CA ARG A 73 -4.56 -3.25 5.52
C ARG A 73 -4.01 -2.37 6.64
N PHE A 74 -3.73 -2.92 7.82
CA PHE A 74 -3.21 -2.15 8.96
C PHE A 74 -1.71 -1.90 8.81
N TRP A 75 -0.97 -2.87 8.28
CA TRP A 75 0.44 -2.70 7.96
C TRP A 75 0.65 -1.60 6.90
N LEU A 76 -0.15 -1.63 5.82
CA LEU A 76 -0.11 -0.61 4.77
C LEU A 76 -0.51 0.78 5.29
N ALA A 77 -1.58 0.86 6.09
CA ALA A 77 -2.01 2.12 6.68
C ALA A 77 -0.94 2.72 7.61
N LYS A 78 -0.26 1.88 8.41
CA LYS A 78 0.84 2.31 9.28
C LYS A 78 2.02 2.84 8.45
N LEU A 79 2.38 2.16 7.36
CA LEU A 79 3.44 2.59 6.45
C LEU A 79 3.10 3.95 5.81
N ALA A 80 1.87 4.10 5.31
CA ALA A 80 1.39 5.35 4.73
C ALA A 80 1.43 6.50 5.73
N TYR A 81 0.91 6.30 6.95
CA TYR A 81 0.88 7.34 7.97
C TYR A 81 2.29 7.78 8.39
N ASN A 82 3.20 6.83 8.60
CA ASN A 82 4.60 7.13 8.92
C ASN A 82 5.30 7.90 7.80
N LEU A 83 5.05 7.54 6.55
CA LEU A 83 5.57 8.29 5.41
C LEU A 83 5.01 9.71 5.35
N GLY A 84 3.70 9.87 5.57
CA GLY A 84 3.04 11.18 5.54
C GLY A 84 3.60 12.14 6.60
N ILE A 85 3.85 11.63 7.81
CA ILE A 85 4.53 12.39 8.86
C ILE A 85 5.93 12.83 8.42
N ASN A 86 6.68 11.95 7.75
CA ASN A 86 8.06 12.24 7.34
C ASN A 86 8.13 13.26 6.19
N MET A 87 7.21 13.20 5.22
CA MET A 87 7.19 14.10 4.07
C MET A 87 6.62 15.48 4.39
N LYS A 88 5.80 15.61 5.43
CA LYS A 88 5.24 16.89 5.88
C LYS A 88 6.24 17.76 6.66
N LYS A 89 7.36 17.20 7.11
CA LYS A 89 8.42 17.95 7.80
C LYS A 89 9.23 18.80 6.82
#